data_AF-A0A7Z9QIL6-F1
#
_entry.id   AF-A0A7Z9QIL6-F1
#
_cell.length_a   1.000
_cell.length_b   1.000
_cell.length_c   1.000
_cell.angle_alpha   90.00
_cell.angle_beta   90.00
_cell.angle_gamma   90.00
#
_symmetry.space_group_name_H-M   'P 1'
#
loop_
_entity.id
_entity.type
_entity.pdbx_description
1 polymer ?
#
loop_
_entity_poly.entity_id
_entity_poly.type
_entity_poly.pdbx_seq_one_letter_code
_entity_poly.pdbx_strand_id
1 'polypeptide(L)'
;MTTRIVQTQPFPDQRPGTSGLRKKVTVFQQANYLENFVQAIFDSQSDYQGKTLVLGGDGRYFNQTAIQIILKIAAANGVGHVIVGRDGLLSTPAAALLIHRNQA
;
A
#
# COMPACT_ATOMS: atom_id res chain seq x y z
N MET A 1 6.66 -17.30 -7.80
CA MET A 1 7.50 -16.26 -7.16
C MET A 1 7.83 -16.73 -5.76
N THR A 2 9.04 -16.42 -5.26
CA THR A 2 9.47 -16.83 -3.91
C THR A 2 9.24 -15.67 -2.94
N THR A 3 8.55 -15.92 -1.83
CA THR A 3 8.42 -14.97 -0.74
C THR A 3 9.71 -14.90 0.07
N ARG A 4 10.08 -13.70 0.52
CA ARG A 4 11.27 -13.48 1.35
C ARG A 4 10.87 -12.71 2.60
N ILE A 5 11.38 -13.15 3.74
CA ILE A 5 11.29 -12.41 5.00
C ILE A 5 12.47 -11.43 5.06
N VAL A 6 12.18 -10.16 5.34
CA VAL A 6 13.16 -9.07 5.47
C VAL A 6 13.13 -8.57 6.91
N GLN A 7 14.28 -8.62 7.59
CA GLN A 7 14.42 -8.06 8.93
C GLN A 7 14.44 -6.53 8.84
N THR A 8 13.71 -5.86 9.73
CA THR A 8 13.55 -4.40 9.74
C THR A 8 13.52 -3.88 11.18
N GLN A 9 13.60 -2.57 11.35
CA GLN A 9 13.49 -1.89 12.64
C GLN A 9 12.24 -0.99 12.65
N PRO A 10 11.52 -0.88 13.76
CA PRO A 10 10.31 -0.07 13.84
C PRO A 10 10.62 1.43 13.76
N PHE A 11 9.68 2.21 13.20
CA PHE A 11 9.75 3.67 13.18
C PHE A 11 8.70 4.25 14.15
N PRO A 12 9.08 5.13 15.08
CA PRO A 12 8.15 5.65 16.11
C PRO A 12 7.14 6.68 15.56
N ASP A 13 7.32 7.15 14.33
CA ASP A 13 6.61 8.31 13.79
C ASP A 13 5.59 7.97 12.68
N GLN A 14 5.27 6.69 12.50
CA GLN A 14 4.31 6.16 11.52
C GLN A 14 2.86 6.16 12.03
N ARG A 15 2.45 7.26 12.67
CA ARG A 15 1.07 7.43 13.15
C ARG A 15 0.24 8.19 12.11
N PRO A 16 -0.73 7.56 11.44
CA PRO A 16 -1.60 8.27 10.50
C PRO A 16 -2.51 9.27 11.23
N GLY A 17 -2.74 10.42 10.58
CA GLY A 17 -3.75 11.39 11.03
C GLY A 17 -5.13 11.08 10.42
N THR A 18 -6.05 12.05 10.48
CA THR A 18 -7.41 11.93 9.91
C THR A 18 -7.43 11.64 8.41
N SER A 19 -6.40 12.07 7.68
CA SER A 19 -6.27 11.87 6.23
C SER A 19 -5.07 10.98 5.86
N GLY A 20 -4.72 10.03 6.73
CA GLY A 20 -3.62 9.09 6.54
C GLY A 20 -2.25 9.61 7.01
N LEU A 21 -1.21 8.83 6.75
CA LEU A 21 0.18 9.18 7.07
C LEU A 21 0.73 10.14 6.01
N ARG A 22 1.26 11.29 6.45
CA ARG A 22 1.86 12.29 5.56
C ARG A 22 3.24 12.68 6.08
N LYS A 23 4.25 12.52 5.24
CA LYS A 23 5.65 12.88 5.49
C LYS A 23 6.26 13.45 4.22
N LYS A 24 7.43 14.10 4.35
CA LYS A 24 8.25 14.50 3.19
C LYS A 24 8.67 13.25 2.42
N VAL A 25 8.78 13.35 1.10
CA VAL A 25 9.17 12.21 0.24
C VAL A 25 10.50 11.58 0.66
N THR A 26 11.45 12.40 1.13
CA THR A 26 12.75 11.94 1.63
C THR A 26 12.65 11.02 2.83
N VAL A 27 11.56 11.09 3.61
CA VAL A 27 11.28 10.16 4.72
C VAL A 27 10.78 8.82 4.17
N PHE A 28 9.85 8.85 3.22
CA PHE A 28 9.36 7.63 2.56
C PHE A 28 10.43 6.89 1.74
N GLN A 29 11.48 7.61 1.32
CA GLN A 29 12.64 7.04 0.63
C GLN A 29 13.69 6.43 1.58
N GLN A 30 13.55 6.58 2.90
CA GLN A 30 14.40 5.87 3.85
C GLN A 30 14.13 4.37 3.76
N ALA A 31 15.19 3.57 3.92
CA ALA A 31 15.11 2.13 3.84
C ALA A 31 14.03 1.58 4.80
N ASN A 32 13.15 0.76 4.26
CA ASN A 32 12.05 0.09 4.97
C ASN A 32 10.99 1.02 5.59
N TYR A 33 11.04 2.34 5.37
CA TYR A 33 10.03 3.23 5.94
C TYR A 33 8.65 2.95 5.35
N LEU A 34 8.52 2.99 4.02
CA LEU A 34 7.25 2.69 3.37
C LEU A 34 6.84 1.23 3.61
N GLU A 35 7.78 0.29 3.49
CA GLU A 35 7.55 -1.14 3.64
C GLU A 35 6.98 -1.47 5.02
N ASN A 36 7.55 -0.90 6.09
CA ASN A 36 7.06 -1.12 7.44
C ASN A 36 5.63 -0.61 7.62
N PHE A 37 5.32 0.58 7.09
CA PHE A 37 3.98 1.14 7.20
C PHE A 37 2.95 0.29 6.44
N VAL A 38 3.30 -0.18 5.25
CA VAL A 38 2.43 -1.04 4.43
C VAL A 38 2.24 -2.42 5.08
N GLN A 39 3.30 -3.03 5.60
CA GLN A 39 3.20 -4.29 6.32
C GLN A 39 2.33 -4.14 7.56
N ALA A 40 2.49 -3.06 8.34
CA ALA A 40 1.65 -2.78 9.50
C ALA A 40 0.17 -2.62 9.14
N ILE A 41 -0.17 -2.10 7.95
CA ILE A 41 -1.56 -2.07 7.46
C ILE A 41 -2.09 -3.50 7.29
N PHE A 42 -1.33 -4.39 6.63
CA PHE A 42 -1.72 -5.79 6.47
C PHE A 42 -1.81 -6.52 7.82
N ASP A 43 -0.89 -6.25 8.75
CA ASP A 43 -0.92 -6.85 10.09
C ASP A 43 -2.13 -6.38 10.93
N SER A 44 -2.66 -5.19 10.64
CA SER A 44 -3.81 -4.61 11.35
C SER A 44 -5.18 -5.10 10.85
N GLN A 45 -5.23 -5.73 9.68
CA GLN A 45 -6.46 -6.19 9.05
C GLN A 45 -6.56 -7.72 9.12
N SER A 46 -7.78 -8.22 9.21
CA SER A 46 -8.08 -9.64 9.00
C SER A 46 -8.79 -9.83 7.66
N ASP A 47 -8.80 -11.05 7.15
CA ASP A 47 -9.66 -11.45 6.03
C ASP A 47 -9.42 -10.67 4.71
N TYR A 48 -8.15 -10.49 4.32
CA TYR A 48 -7.77 -9.95 3.00
C TYR A 48 -7.12 -11.00 2.08
N GLN A 49 -6.75 -12.16 2.61
CA GLN A 49 -6.09 -13.22 1.82
C GLN A 49 -7.03 -13.76 0.75
N GLY A 50 -6.54 -13.91 -0.48
CA GLY A 50 -7.34 -14.31 -1.64
C GLY A 50 -8.31 -13.25 -2.16
N LYS A 51 -8.47 -12.11 -1.48
CA LYS A 51 -9.40 -11.04 -1.88
C LYS A 51 -8.77 -10.04 -2.87
N THR A 52 -9.61 -9.11 -3.31
CA THR A 52 -9.21 -8.01 -4.19
C THR A 52 -8.74 -6.81 -3.37
N LEU A 53 -7.61 -6.22 -3.73
CA LEU A 53 -7.15 -4.93 -3.22
C LEU A 53 -7.31 -3.86 -4.30
N VAL A 54 -7.82 -2.68 -3.95
CA VAL A 54 -7.80 -1.52 -4.84
C VAL A 54 -6.62 -0.62 -4.45
N LEU A 55 -5.75 -0.32 -5.42
CA LEU A 55 -4.55 0.49 -5.22
C LEU A 55 -4.47 1.63 -6.23
N GLY A 56 -4.12 2.82 -5.77
CA GLY A 56 -4.03 3.99 -6.62
C GLY A 56 -3.45 5.21 -5.94
N GLY A 57 -3.19 6.25 -6.73
CA GLY A 57 -2.68 7.51 -6.24
C GLY A 57 -2.97 8.68 -7.18
N ASP A 58 -2.58 9.87 -6.76
CA ASP A 58 -2.82 11.13 -7.46
C ASP A 58 -1.71 11.49 -8.47
N GLY A 59 -0.72 10.61 -8.66
CA GLY A 59 0.38 10.82 -9.62
C GLY A 59 1.54 11.66 -9.11
N ARG A 60 1.58 12.00 -7.82
CA ARG A 60 2.74 12.73 -7.25
C ARG A 60 4.07 11.98 -7.42
N TYR A 61 5.17 12.71 -7.30
CA TYR A 61 6.50 12.11 -7.27
C TYR A 61 6.58 10.98 -6.23
N PHE A 62 7.29 9.90 -6.57
CA PHE A 62 7.40 8.64 -5.81
C PHE A 62 6.16 7.71 -5.83
N ASN A 63 5.02 8.12 -6.40
CA ASN A 63 3.80 7.29 -6.45
C ASN A 63 4.02 5.95 -7.17
N GLN A 64 4.66 5.94 -8.33
CA GLN A 64 4.93 4.71 -9.08
C GLN A 64 5.82 3.74 -8.29
N THR A 65 6.86 4.25 -7.62
CA THR A 65 7.74 3.44 -6.77
C THR A 65 6.98 2.85 -5.59
N ALA A 66 6.16 3.67 -4.92
CA ALA A 66 5.34 3.22 -3.79
C ALA A 66 4.35 2.13 -4.21
N ILE A 67 3.70 2.28 -5.36
CA ILE A 67 2.78 1.27 -5.92
C ILE A 67 3.50 -0.07 -6.12
N GLN A 68 4.68 -0.06 -6.74
CA GLN A 68 5.45 -1.29 -6.97
C GLN A 68 5.86 -1.98 -5.65
N ILE A 69 6.19 -1.21 -4.62
CA ILE A 69 6.48 -1.74 -3.29
C ILE A 69 5.23 -2.37 -2.67
N ILE A 70 4.10 -1.67 -2.70
CA ILE A 70 2.82 -2.16 -2.15
C ILE A 70 2.37 -3.44 -2.87
N LEU A 71 2.50 -3.53 -4.20
CA LEU A 71 2.13 -4.73 -4.96
C LEU A 71 2.96 -5.96 -4.55
N LYS A 72 4.26 -5.79 -4.32
CA LYS A 72 5.13 -6.89 -3.86
C LYS A 72 4.77 -7.35 -2.46
N ILE A 73 4.49 -6.42 -1.54
CA ILE A 73 4.07 -6.73 -0.18
C ILE A 73 2.69 -7.40 -0.18
N ALA A 74 1.73 -6.88 -0.96
CA ALA A 74 0.40 -7.45 -1.11
C ALA A 74 0.46 -8.90 -1.61
N ALA A 75 1.26 -9.17 -2.65
CA ALA A 75 1.46 -10.52 -3.15
C ALA A 75 2.11 -11.45 -2.11
N ALA A 76 3.09 -10.94 -1.35
CA ALA A 76 3.74 -11.71 -0.28
C ALA A 76 2.81 -12.01 0.91
N ASN A 77 1.84 -11.15 1.18
CA ASN A 77 0.83 -11.32 2.23
C ASN A 77 -0.39 -12.14 1.76
N GLY A 78 -0.43 -12.57 0.49
CA GLY A 78 -1.48 -13.46 -0.02
C GLY A 78 -2.73 -12.76 -0.54
N VAL A 79 -2.66 -11.48 -0.92
CA VAL A 79 -3.72 -10.81 -1.69
C VAL A 79 -3.94 -11.56 -3.01
N GLY A 80 -5.19 -11.87 -3.34
CA GLY A 80 -5.53 -12.68 -4.51
C GLY A 80 -5.55 -11.90 -5.82
N HIS A 81 -6.04 -10.67 -5.79
CA HIS A 81 -6.11 -9.79 -6.96
C HIS A 81 -5.86 -8.33 -6.58
N VAL A 82 -5.28 -7.54 -7.50
CA VAL A 82 -5.12 -6.09 -7.30
C VAL A 82 -5.67 -5.33 -8.50
N ILE A 83 -6.61 -4.43 -8.24
CA ILE A 83 -7.08 -3.43 -9.20
C ILE A 83 -6.20 -2.19 -9.02
N VAL A 84 -5.35 -1.89 -10.01
CA VAL A 84 -4.48 -0.71 -10.00
C VAL A 84 -4.87 0.26 -11.11
N GLY A 85 -4.89 1.56 -10.78
CA GLY A 85 -5.10 2.62 -11.77
C GLY A 85 -4.02 2.58 -12.86
N ARG A 86 -4.40 2.85 -14.11
CA ARG A 86 -3.44 2.97 -15.22
C ARG A 86 -2.41 4.05 -14.88
N ASP A 87 -1.13 3.74 -15.09
CA ASP A 87 0.01 4.61 -14.73
C ASP A 87 0.06 4.98 -13.22
N GLY A 88 -0.66 4.24 -12.38
CA GLY A 88 -0.81 4.50 -10.95
C GLY A 88 -1.79 5.62 -10.61
N LEU A 89 -2.57 6.09 -11.59
CA LEU A 89 -3.52 7.20 -11.46
C LEU A 89 -4.91 6.67 -11.13
N LEU A 90 -5.42 7.03 -9.95
CA LEU A 90 -6.77 6.73 -9.51
C LEU A 90 -7.19 7.75 -8.45
N SER A 91 -8.22 8.54 -8.75
CA SER A 91 -8.72 9.53 -7.79
C SER A 91 -9.35 8.85 -6.57
N THR A 92 -9.32 9.50 -5.41
CA THR A 92 -9.94 8.96 -4.18
C THR A 92 -11.42 8.59 -4.36
N PRO A 93 -12.27 9.39 -5.03
CA PRO A 93 -13.64 8.99 -5.32
C PRO A 93 -13.73 7.74 -6.22
N ALA A 94 -12.86 7.62 -7.23
CA ALA A 94 -12.84 6.44 -8.09
C ALA A 94 -12.38 5.19 -7.34
N ALA A 95 -11.39 5.32 -6.46
CA ALA A 95 -10.96 4.23 -5.59
C ALA A 95 -12.10 3.74 -4.68
N ALA A 96 -12.82 4.66 -4.01
CA ALA A 96 -13.96 4.32 -3.17
C ALA A 96 -15.08 3.61 -3.94
N LEU A 97 -15.38 4.07 -5.16
CA LEU A 97 -16.35 3.43 -6.06
C LEU A 97 -15.91 2.01 -6.44
N LEU A 98 -14.65 1.81 -6.80
CA LEU A 98 -14.13 0.50 -7.17
C LEU A 98 -14.13 -0.47 -5.99
N ILE A 99 -13.81 0.01 -4.78
CA ILE A 99 -13.90 -0.81 -3.56
C ILE A 99 -15.33 -1.34 -3.38
N HIS A 100 -16.33 -0.44 -3.42
CA HIS A 100 -17.73 -0.83 -3.27
C HIS A 100 -18.21 -1.76 -4.39
N ARG A 101 -17.88 -1.43 -5.64
CA ARG A 101 -18.35 -2.18 -6.81
C ARG A 101 -17.81 -3.60 -6.86
N ASN A 102 -16.57 -3.80 -6.42
CA ASN A 102 -15.91 -5.11 -6.50
C ASN A 102 -15.97 -5.88 -5.18
N GLN A 103 -16.61 -5.33 -4.13
CA GLN A 103 -16.61 -5.89 -2.78
C GLN A 103 -15.17 -6.22 -2.33
N ALA A 104 -14.25 -5.31 -2.66
CA ALA A 104 -12.82 -5.41 -2.40
C ALA A 104 -12.51 -5.09 -0.94
#